data_AF-A0A2P2K6X0-F1
#
_entry.id   AF-A0A2P2K6X0-F1
#
_cell.length_a   1.000
_cell.length_b   1.000
_cell.length_c   1.000
_cell.angle_alpha   90.00
_cell.angle_beta   90.00
_cell.angle_gamma   90.00
#
_symmetry.space_group_name_H-M   'P 1'
#
loop_
_entity.id
_entity.type
_entity.pdbx_description
1 polymer ?
#
loop_
_entity_poly.entity_id
_entity_poly.type
_entity_poly.pdbx_seq_one_letter_code
_entity_poly.pdbx_strand_id
1 'polypeptide(L)'
;MHLRQWLCLFPQEIIKEIRTPLFIVNPAYDFWQIQHILVPHVADPRGYWHKCRLNLQYCDPVQLEILQGFRYSLLKALTDFQQNKEGGLFLNSCFIHCQTWMAETWHSLTSPKINNKTIAESAGDWYFNRKVVKQIDCSYPCNPTCYNMDFIQL
;
A
#
# COMPACT_ATOMS: atom_id res chain seq x y z
N MET A 1 6.94 24.55 -16.47
CA MET A 1 5.96 24.57 -15.36
C MET A 1 6.75 24.40 -14.07
N HIS A 2 6.82 25.43 -13.21
CA HIS A 2 7.51 25.33 -11.92
C HIS A 2 6.55 24.74 -10.88
N LEU A 3 6.56 23.42 -10.71
CA LEU A 3 6.05 22.79 -9.49
C LEU A 3 6.88 23.33 -8.32
N ARG A 4 6.21 23.69 -7.22
CA ARG A 4 6.92 24.00 -5.96
C ARG A 4 7.75 22.77 -5.57
N GLN A 5 9.02 22.95 -5.19
CA GLN A 5 9.96 21.83 -5.03
C GLN A 5 9.44 20.73 -4.08
N TRP A 6 8.70 21.09 -3.03
CA TRP A 6 8.15 20.14 -2.07
C TRP A 6 7.08 19.21 -2.65
N LEU A 7 6.40 19.60 -3.75
CA LEU A 7 5.42 18.74 -4.42
C LEU A 7 6.07 17.48 -4.99
N CYS A 8 7.36 17.52 -5.34
CA CYS A 8 8.09 16.36 -5.81
C CYS A 8 8.33 15.29 -4.71
N LEU A 9 8.05 15.60 -3.45
CA LEU A 9 8.07 14.61 -2.36
C LEU A 9 6.82 13.72 -2.38
N PHE A 10 5.80 14.09 -3.15
CA PHE A 10 4.57 13.33 -3.28
C PHE A 10 4.64 12.40 -4.50
N PRO A 11 4.48 11.07 -4.31
CA PRO A 11 4.54 10.10 -5.40
C PRO A 11 3.63 10.45 -6.58
N GLN A 12 2.41 10.93 -6.33
CA GLN A 12 1.47 11.28 -7.39
C GLN A 12 1.94 12.42 -8.30
N GLU A 13 2.93 13.21 -7.88
CA GLU A 13 3.51 14.27 -8.70
C GLU A 13 4.80 13.80 -9.38
N ILE A 14 5.75 13.22 -8.64
CA ILE A 14 7.05 12.86 -9.19
C ILE A 14 6.96 11.75 -10.24
N ILE A 15 6.02 10.80 -10.12
CA ILE A 15 5.88 9.70 -11.09
C ILE A 15 5.56 10.17 -12.51
N LYS A 16 4.99 11.39 -12.65
CA LYS A 16 4.68 11.99 -13.95
C LYS A 16 5.95 12.40 -14.72
N GLU A 17 7.04 12.66 -14.00
CA GLU A 17 8.31 13.17 -14.53
C GLU A 17 9.41 12.10 -14.61
N ILE A 18 9.23 10.96 -13.92
CA ILE A 18 10.18 9.84 -13.96
C ILE A 18 10.13 9.18 -15.34
N ARG A 19 11.28 9.11 -16.02
CA ARG A 19 11.44 8.41 -17.32
C ARG A 19 11.91 6.97 -17.18
N THR A 20 12.59 6.65 -16.08
CA THR A 20 13.09 5.30 -15.82
C THR A 20 11.93 4.37 -15.50
N PRO A 21 11.90 3.14 -16.05
CA PRO A 21 10.89 2.15 -15.67
C PRO A 21 10.82 1.98 -14.14
N LEU A 22 9.60 2.05 -13.60
CA LEU A 22 9.34 2.06 -12.17
C LEU A 22 8.42 0.91 -11.79
N PHE A 23 8.75 0.18 -10.72
CA PHE A 23 7.86 -0.79 -10.08
C PHE A 23 7.46 -0.30 -8.70
N ILE A 24 6.16 -0.05 -8.50
CA ILE A 24 5.63 0.44 -7.23
C ILE A 24 5.18 -0.76 -6.39
N VAL A 25 5.73 -0.87 -5.18
CA VAL A 25 5.24 -1.77 -4.13
C VAL A 25 4.70 -0.92 -3.01
N ASN A 26 3.42 -1.09 -2.68
CA ASN A 26 2.84 -0.38 -1.53
C ASN A 26 1.67 -1.17 -0.94
N PRO A 27 1.52 -1.25 0.38
CA PRO A 27 0.28 -1.73 0.99
C PRO A 27 -0.79 -0.64 0.86
N ALA A 28 -2.02 -0.99 0.51
CA ALA A 28 -3.13 -0.05 0.45
C ALA A 28 -3.50 0.50 1.85
N TYR A 29 -3.09 -0.19 2.91
CA TYR A 29 -3.31 0.14 4.31
C TYR A 29 -1.97 0.23 5.04
N ASP A 30 -1.06 1.05 4.54
CA ASP A 30 0.23 1.28 5.17
C ASP A 30 0.08 1.77 6.61
N PHE A 31 0.55 1.00 7.60
CA PHE A 31 0.32 1.34 9.00
C PHE A 31 1.02 2.65 9.38
N TRP A 32 2.16 2.97 8.75
CA TRP A 32 2.88 4.19 9.06
C TRP A 32 2.08 5.40 8.58
N GLN A 33 1.55 5.37 7.35
CA GLN A 33 0.67 6.43 6.86
C GLN A 33 -0.61 6.55 7.68
N ILE A 34 -1.24 5.43 8.06
CA ILE A 34 -2.45 5.45 8.89
C ILE A 34 -2.17 6.11 10.25
N GLN A 35 -1.09 5.72 10.92
CA GLN A 35 -0.77 6.19 12.27
C GLN A 35 -0.21 7.61 12.33
N HIS A 36 0.41 8.11 11.26
CA HIS A 36 1.12 9.40 11.29
C HIS A 36 0.50 10.47 10.39
N ILE A 37 -0.30 10.09 9.39
CA ILE A 37 -0.88 11.01 8.42
C ILE A 37 -2.41 11.01 8.51
N LEU A 38 -3.06 9.84 8.38
CA LEU A 38 -4.52 9.77 8.34
C LEU A 38 -5.15 9.97 9.72
N VAL A 39 -4.61 9.27 10.73
CA VAL A 39 -5.11 9.29 12.10
C VAL A 39 -3.96 9.45 13.09
N PRO A 40 -3.23 10.59 13.05
CA PRO A 40 -2.22 10.88 14.06
C PRO A 40 -2.86 11.04 15.44
N HIS A 41 -2.09 10.81 16.50
CA HIS A 41 -2.55 10.92 17.89
C HIS A 41 -3.29 12.25 18.17
N VAL A 42 -2.79 13.35 17.61
CA VAL A 42 -3.39 14.69 17.78
C VAL A 42 -4.77 14.84 17.11
N ALA A 43 -5.09 14.01 16.12
CA ALA A 43 -6.39 13.99 15.44
C ALA A 43 -7.42 13.08 16.14
N ASP A 44 -7.01 12.27 17.13
CA ASP A 44 -7.89 11.39 17.91
C ASP A 44 -7.80 11.68 19.43
N PRO A 45 -8.18 12.89 19.89
CA PRO A 45 -8.03 13.28 21.29
C PRO A 45 -8.91 12.46 22.26
N ARG A 46 -9.94 11.77 21.75
CA ARG A 46 -10.84 10.93 22.53
C ARG A 46 -10.50 9.44 22.47
N GLY A 47 -9.47 9.06 21.70
CA GLY A 47 -9.01 7.68 21.60
C GLY A 47 -9.96 6.73 20.85
N TYR A 48 -10.87 7.27 20.02
CA TYR A 48 -11.84 6.47 19.27
C TYR A 48 -11.15 5.52 18.28
N TRP A 49 -10.05 5.97 17.68
CA TRP A 49 -9.26 5.22 16.71
C TRP A 49 -8.13 4.41 17.33
N HIS A 50 -7.89 4.57 18.65
CA HIS A 50 -6.71 4.02 19.31
C HIS A 50 -6.48 2.54 19.01
N LYS A 51 -7.50 1.68 19.14
CA LYS A 51 -7.38 0.25 18.82
C LYS A 51 -7.28 0.00 17.31
N CYS A 52 -8.15 0.64 16.53
CA CYS A 52 -8.20 0.47 15.08
C CYS A 52 -6.87 0.81 14.39
N ARG A 53 -6.22 1.92 14.75
CA ARG A 53 -4.92 2.32 14.16
C ARG A 53 -3.74 1.45 14.58
N LEU A 54 -3.90 0.61 15.60
CA LEU A 54 -2.88 -0.33 16.09
C LEU A 54 -3.10 -1.74 15.53
N ASN A 55 -4.34 -2.11 15.22
CA ASN A 55 -4.70 -3.34 14.53
C ASN A 55 -6.08 -3.17 13.87
N LEU A 56 -6.13 -3.29 12.53
CA LEU A 56 -7.33 -3.03 11.75
C LEU A 56 -8.51 -3.98 12.06
N GLN A 57 -8.26 -5.11 12.71
CA GLN A 57 -9.33 -6.03 13.14
C GLN A 57 -10.27 -5.41 14.17
N TYR A 58 -9.82 -4.37 14.88
CA TYR A 58 -10.62 -3.64 15.87
C TYR A 58 -11.32 -2.41 15.31
N CYS A 59 -11.22 -2.15 14.00
CA CYS A 59 -11.95 -1.06 13.37
C CYS A 59 -13.44 -1.39 13.30
N ASP A 60 -14.28 -0.44 13.71
CA ASP A 60 -15.71 -0.52 13.44
C ASP A 60 -16.02 -0.22 11.94
N PRO A 61 -17.26 -0.45 11.48
CA PRO A 61 -17.60 -0.23 10.07
C PRO A 61 -17.37 1.19 9.57
N VAL A 62 -17.53 2.22 10.42
CA VAL A 62 -17.34 3.63 10.04
C VAL A 62 -15.85 3.93 9.88
N GLN A 63 -15.03 3.44 10.81
CA GLN A 63 -13.57 3.55 10.71
C GLN A 63 -13.04 2.82 9.48
N LEU A 64 -13.56 1.62 9.22
CA LEU A 64 -13.18 0.86 8.04
C LEU A 64 -13.58 1.57 6.74
N GLU A 65 -14.75 2.19 6.66
CA GLU A 65 -15.18 2.98 5.51
C GLU A 65 -14.20 4.13 5.20
N ILE A 66 -13.72 4.83 6.23
CA ILE A 66 -12.72 5.88 6.08
C ILE A 66 -11.40 5.32 5.53
N LEU A 67 -10.95 4.15 6.02
CA LEU A 67 -9.77 3.46 5.48
C LEU A 67 -9.97 3.01 4.03
N GLN A 68 -11.18 2.59 3.66
CA GLN A 68 -11.51 2.29 2.26
C GLN A 68 -11.45 3.55 1.39
N GLY A 69 -11.89 4.69 1.90
CA GLY A 69 -11.75 5.99 1.23
C GLY A 69 -10.30 6.39 1.01
N PHE A 70 -9.42 6.08 1.98
CA PHE A 70 -7.98 6.28 1.84
C PHE A 70 -7.39 5.40 0.73
N ARG A 71 -7.71 4.11 0.70
CA ARG A 71 -7.34 3.20 -0.39
C ARG A 71 -7.86 3.71 -1.74
N TYR A 72 -9.11 4.16 -1.81
CA TYR A 72 -9.69 4.68 -3.05
C TYR A 72 -8.91 5.89 -3.57
N SER A 73 -8.49 6.79 -2.67
CA SER A 73 -7.68 7.96 -3.04
C SER A 73 -6.32 7.56 -3.60
N LEU A 74 -5.67 6.54 -3.03
CA LEU A 74 -4.43 5.97 -3.57
C LEU A 74 -4.63 5.38 -4.97
N LEU A 75 -5.69 4.59 -5.17
CA LEU A 75 -6.00 4.01 -6.49
C LEU A 75 -6.28 5.08 -7.54
N LYS A 76 -7.02 6.13 -7.17
CA LYS A 76 -7.31 7.26 -8.04
C LYS A 76 -6.01 7.96 -8.46
N ALA A 77 -5.09 8.20 -7.52
CA ALA A 77 -3.79 8.81 -7.81
C ALA A 77 -2.91 7.95 -8.73
N LEU A 78 -3.11 6.64 -8.76
CA LEU A 78 -2.37 5.70 -9.61
C LEU A 78 -3.04 5.40 -10.96
N THR A 79 -4.19 6.00 -11.27
CA THR A 79 -4.98 5.67 -12.48
C THR A 79 -4.17 5.82 -13.77
N ASP A 80 -3.46 6.92 -13.94
CA ASP A 80 -2.64 7.16 -15.14
C ASP A 80 -1.44 6.21 -15.18
N PHE A 81 -0.80 5.96 -14.04
CA PHE A 81 0.33 5.03 -13.93
C PHE A 81 -0.05 3.58 -14.25
N GLN A 82 -1.29 3.18 -13.96
CA GLN A 82 -1.79 1.84 -14.32
C GLN A 82 -1.85 1.63 -15.83
N GLN A 83 -2.02 2.68 -16.63
CA GLN A 83 -2.02 2.60 -18.10
C GLN A 83 -0.60 2.50 -18.68
N ASN A 84 0.43 2.89 -17.92
CA ASN A 84 1.82 2.75 -18.35
C ASN A 84 2.24 1.27 -18.37
N LYS A 85 2.47 0.72 -19.57
CA LYS A 85 2.86 -0.69 -19.77
C LYS A 85 4.29 -1.01 -19.31
N GLU A 86 5.18 -0.01 -19.26
CA GLU A 86 6.56 -0.17 -18.80
C GLU A 86 6.65 -0.11 -17.27
N GLY A 87 5.69 0.53 -16.61
CA GLY A 87 5.60 0.56 -15.15
C GLY A 87 4.98 -0.72 -14.59
N GLY A 88 5.46 -1.17 -13.44
CA GLY A 88 4.85 -2.26 -12.68
C GLY A 88 4.22 -1.79 -11.37
N LEU A 89 3.21 -2.51 -10.90
CA LEU A 89 2.49 -2.18 -9.67
C LEU A 89 2.13 -3.46 -8.91
N PHE A 90 2.42 -3.47 -7.62
CA PHE A 90 1.95 -4.46 -6.66
C PHE A 90 1.38 -3.76 -5.42
N LEU A 91 0.05 -3.72 -5.35
CA LEU A 91 -0.70 -3.09 -4.27
C LEU A 91 -1.52 -4.13 -3.50
N ASN A 92 -1.01 -4.61 -2.37
CA ASN A 92 -1.73 -5.56 -1.51
C ASN A 92 -2.57 -4.84 -0.46
N SER A 93 -3.51 -5.55 0.13
CA SER A 93 -4.41 -4.98 1.15
C SER A 93 -4.02 -5.30 2.58
N CYS A 94 -2.73 -5.51 2.83
CA CYS A 94 -2.22 -5.83 4.15
C CYS A 94 -1.97 -4.56 4.98
N PHE A 95 -2.13 -4.67 6.30
CA PHE A 95 -1.75 -3.65 7.27
C PHE A 95 -0.29 -3.81 7.67
N ILE A 96 0.62 -3.24 6.87
CA ILE A 96 2.07 -3.50 6.94
C ILE A 96 2.86 -2.29 6.41
N HIS A 97 4.18 -2.29 6.58
CA HIS A 97 5.11 -1.26 6.06
C HIS A 97 6.43 -1.92 5.62
N CYS A 98 7.27 -1.25 4.82
CA CYS A 98 8.60 -1.73 4.38
C CYS A 98 8.64 -3.15 3.76
N GLN A 99 7.71 -3.48 2.87
CA GLN A 99 7.47 -4.85 2.40
C GLN A 99 8.60 -5.51 1.59
N THR A 100 9.52 -4.73 1.04
CA THR A 100 10.62 -5.24 0.21
C THR A 100 11.84 -5.67 1.02
N TRP A 101 11.93 -5.26 2.30
CA TRP A 101 13.06 -5.55 3.16
C TRP A 101 12.91 -6.90 3.89
N MET A 102 11.68 -7.24 4.30
CA MET A 102 11.41 -8.42 5.10
C MET A 102 11.18 -9.64 4.21
N ALA A 103 11.85 -10.75 4.48
CA ALA A 103 11.71 -11.99 3.71
C ALA A 103 10.27 -12.53 3.75
N GLU A 104 9.64 -12.37 4.92
CA GLU A 104 8.26 -12.76 5.21
C GLU A 104 7.27 -12.07 4.29
N THR A 105 7.50 -10.82 3.90
CA THR A 105 6.63 -10.08 2.97
C THR A 105 7.08 -10.15 1.52
N TRP A 106 8.39 -10.22 1.27
CA TRP A 106 8.97 -10.20 -0.06
C TRP A 106 8.82 -11.53 -0.81
N HIS A 107 9.32 -12.63 -0.22
CA HIS A 107 9.35 -13.95 -0.84
C HIS A 107 9.52 -15.11 0.17
N SER A 108 8.42 -15.56 0.74
CA SER A 108 8.33 -16.73 1.60
C SER A 108 7.06 -17.53 1.28
N LEU A 109 6.94 -18.72 1.89
CA LEU A 109 5.72 -19.53 1.81
C LEU A 109 4.48 -18.81 2.37
N THR A 110 4.70 -17.92 3.34
CA THR A 110 3.68 -17.15 4.06
C THR A 110 3.55 -15.70 3.58
N SER A 111 4.29 -15.32 2.52
CA SER A 111 4.21 -13.96 1.98
C SER A 111 2.83 -13.63 1.43
N PRO A 112 2.44 -12.34 1.48
CA PRO A 112 1.22 -11.87 0.83
C PRO A 112 1.29 -12.15 -0.67
N LYS A 113 0.19 -12.66 -1.18
CA LYS A 113 0.02 -13.02 -2.60
C LYS A 113 -1.19 -12.32 -3.18
N ILE A 114 -1.05 -11.86 -4.41
CA ILE A 114 -2.16 -11.44 -5.27
C ILE A 114 -2.12 -12.36 -6.49
N ASN A 115 -3.25 -12.96 -6.84
CA ASN A 115 -3.32 -13.94 -7.94
C ASN A 115 -2.25 -15.05 -7.82
N ASN A 116 -2.07 -15.54 -6.57
CA ASN A 116 -1.09 -16.56 -6.19
C ASN A 116 0.39 -16.22 -6.48
N LYS A 117 0.73 -14.93 -6.56
CA LYS A 117 2.12 -14.46 -6.72
C LYS A 117 2.53 -13.55 -5.58
N THR A 118 3.72 -13.80 -5.04
CA THR A 118 4.41 -12.94 -4.08
C THR A 118 4.88 -11.63 -4.74
N ILE A 119 5.34 -10.70 -3.92
CA ILE A 119 5.92 -9.43 -4.39
C ILE A 119 7.13 -9.72 -5.27
N ALA A 120 8.05 -10.58 -4.83
CA ALA A 120 9.27 -10.91 -5.58
C ALA A 120 8.98 -11.58 -6.92
N GLU A 121 8.03 -12.51 -6.99
CA GLU A 121 7.65 -13.16 -8.25
C GLU A 121 7.03 -12.16 -9.23
N SER A 122 6.21 -11.23 -8.73
CA SER A 122 5.60 -10.18 -9.53
C SER A 122 6.62 -9.16 -10.01
N ALA A 123 7.54 -8.74 -9.15
CA ALA A 123 8.64 -7.86 -9.50
C ALA A 123 9.59 -8.52 -10.51
N GLY A 124 9.89 -9.80 -10.34
CA GLY A 124 10.71 -10.57 -11.28
C GLY A 124 10.06 -10.72 -12.66
N ASP A 125 8.75 -11.01 -12.72
CA ASP A 125 8.01 -11.05 -13.98
C ASP A 125 8.07 -9.72 -14.73
N TRP A 126 7.97 -8.59 -14.02
CA TRP A 126 8.11 -7.27 -14.60
C TRP A 126 9.55 -6.97 -15.03
N TYR A 127 10.52 -7.19 -14.14
CA TYR A 127 11.93 -6.85 -14.36
C TYR A 127 12.54 -7.59 -15.55
N PHE A 128 12.22 -8.89 -15.69
CA PHE A 128 12.66 -9.70 -16.82
C PHE A 128 11.75 -9.59 -18.05
N ASN A 129 10.82 -8.63 -18.07
CA ASN A 129 9.88 -8.37 -19.15
C ASN A 129 9.07 -9.62 -19.58
N ARG A 130 8.74 -10.48 -18.62
CA ARG A 130 7.95 -11.71 -18.86
C ARG A 130 6.47 -11.38 -18.98
N LYS A 131 5.98 -10.41 -18.21
CA LYS A 131 4.57 -9.97 -18.17
C LYS A 131 4.45 -8.51 -17.80
N VAL A 132 3.37 -7.86 -18.25
CA VAL A 132 2.91 -6.59 -17.67
C VAL A 132 2.27 -6.90 -16.31
N VAL A 133 2.71 -6.20 -15.26
CA VAL A 133 2.31 -6.49 -13.88
C VAL A 133 1.60 -5.30 -13.26
N LYS A 134 0.28 -5.44 -13.07
CA LYS A 134 -0.59 -4.47 -12.38
C LYS A 134 -1.43 -5.21 -11.34
N GLN A 135 -0.78 -5.71 -10.30
CA GLN A 135 -1.44 -6.44 -9.22
C GLN A 135 -2.04 -5.43 -8.24
N ILE A 136 -3.37 -5.40 -8.14
CA ILE A 136 -4.11 -4.59 -7.18
C ILE A 136 -5.07 -5.52 -6.46
N ASP A 137 -4.97 -5.54 -5.15
CA ASP A 137 -5.72 -6.44 -4.29
C ASP A 137 -7.13 -5.89 -3.99
N CYS A 138 -8.02 -6.76 -3.51
CA CYS A 138 -9.38 -6.40 -3.07
C CYS A 138 -9.34 -5.56 -1.78
N SER A 139 -10.44 -4.95 -1.35
CA SER A 139 -10.47 -4.16 -0.09
C SER A 139 -10.22 -5.04 1.15
N TYR A 140 -9.47 -4.54 2.15
CA TYR A 140 -9.32 -5.22 3.44
C TYR A 140 -10.69 -5.55 4.05
N PRO A 141 -10.88 -6.72 4.70
CA PRO A 141 -9.90 -7.75 5.07
C PRO A 141 -9.83 -8.96 4.12
N CYS A 142 -9.97 -8.77 2.81
CA CYS A 142 -10.21 -9.89 1.90
C CYS A 142 -9.03 -10.87 1.70
N ASN A 143 -7.77 -10.46 1.89
CA ASN A 143 -6.61 -11.26 1.51
C ASN A 143 -6.08 -12.07 2.70
N PRO A 144 -6.30 -13.41 2.73
CA PRO A 144 -5.93 -14.25 3.86
C PRO A 144 -4.41 -14.51 3.94
N THR A 145 -3.64 -14.17 2.91
CA THR A 145 -2.18 -14.33 2.89
C THR A 145 -1.45 -13.14 3.50
N CYS A 146 -2.17 -12.12 3.94
CA CYS A 146 -1.57 -10.91 4.47
C CYS A 146 -0.81 -11.14 5.78
N TYR A 147 0.42 -10.62 5.80
CA TYR A 147 1.16 -10.38 7.03
C TYR A 147 0.73 -9.01 7.59
N ASN A 148 -0.19 -9.01 8.57
CA ASN A 148 -0.69 -7.79 9.21
C ASN A 148 0.05 -7.53 10.53
N MET A 149 0.44 -6.29 10.79
CA MET A 149 1.00 -5.89 12.07
C MET A 149 -0.07 -5.84 13.16
N ASP A 150 0.35 -6.14 14.39
CA ASP A 150 -0.45 -5.94 15.59
C ASP A 150 0.38 -5.17 16.63
N PHE A 151 -0.08 -3.97 16.96
CA PHE A 151 0.56 -3.09 17.92
C PHE A 151 -0.23 -2.95 19.23
N ILE A 152 -1.29 -3.74 19.47
CA ILE A 152 -2.13 -3.63 20.68
C ILE A 152 -1.38 -4.05 21.95
N GLN A 153 -0.39 -4.94 21.83
CA GLN A 153 0.35 -5.52 22.96
C GLN A 153 1.72 -4.86 23.20
N LEU A 154 2.03 -3.79 22.46
CA LEU A 154 3.26 -3.01 22.60
C LEU A 154 2.98 -1.73 23.38
#